data_AF-A0A9P5T565-F1
#
_entry.id   AF-A0A9P5T565-F1
#
_cell.length_a   1.000
_cell.length_b   1.000
_cell.length_c   1.000
_cell.angle_alpha   90.00
_cell.angle_beta   90.00
_cell.angle_gamma   90.00
#
_symmetry.space_group_name_H-M   'P 1'
#
loop_
_entity.id
_entity.type
_entity.pdbx_description
1 polymer ?
#
loop_
_entity_poly.entity_id
_entity_poly.type
_entity_poly.pdbx_seq_one_letter_code
_entity_poly.pdbx_strand_id
1 'polypeptide(L)'
;MADPTPVNNNSLHMHAQGDACKRCNHCNHCNHPNDSAQQDSGNGIWDMYLDEVKEDDKRISDAWKEDSNGILVFTGLFSATVGAFIIEFYKQLSNSGNQTVIPLANGNFSIIANPPSPSASMIWANAMWLISLVLSLTSALIATLLQQWARRYVEMPHRPSDPKDRARVRSFLFLGTGIYKIRFAVQIAPTLLHISVYLFFAGLVV
;
A
#
# COMPACT_ATOMS: atom_id res chain seq x y z
N MET A 1 77.41 -32.97 -23.32
CA MET A 1 76.38 -33.99 -23.54
C MET A 1 75.36 -33.79 -22.42
N ALA A 2 74.35 -32.96 -22.65
CA ALA A 2 73.43 -32.50 -21.62
C ALA A 2 72.17 -33.39 -21.59
N ASP A 3 71.80 -33.75 -20.37
CA ASP A 3 70.65 -34.53 -19.93
C ASP A 3 69.32 -33.76 -20.17
N PRO A 4 68.27 -34.35 -20.78
CA PRO A 4 67.00 -33.67 -20.95
C PRO A 4 66.08 -33.89 -19.75
N THR A 5 65.71 -32.79 -19.10
CA THR A 5 64.66 -32.69 -18.07
C THR A 5 63.28 -33.15 -18.58
N PRO A 6 62.42 -33.73 -17.72
CA PRO A 6 61.07 -34.13 -18.10
C PRO A 6 60.14 -32.91 -18.27
N VAL A 7 59.51 -32.82 -19.45
CA VAL A 7 58.51 -31.81 -19.78
C VAL A 7 57.17 -32.15 -19.11
N ASN A 8 56.63 -31.15 -18.42
CA ASN A 8 55.34 -31.15 -17.73
C ASN A 8 54.16 -31.29 -18.73
N ASN A 9 53.36 -32.35 -18.58
CA ASN A 9 52.23 -32.70 -19.46
C ASN A 9 50.92 -31.94 -19.20
N ASN A 10 50.91 -30.91 -18.34
CA ASN A 10 49.67 -30.22 -17.97
C ASN A 10 49.22 -29.13 -18.95
N SER A 11 49.99 -28.82 -20.01
CA SER A 11 49.61 -27.79 -21.00
C SER A 11 48.95 -28.33 -22.28
N LEU A 12 48.91 -29.64 -22.49
CA LEU A 12 48.28 -30.22 -23.69
C LEU A 12 46.77 -30.49 -23.54
N HIS A 13 46.23 -30.40 -22.31
CA HIS A 13 44.81 -30.62 -22.05
C HIS A 13 43.93 -29.37 -22.21
N MET A 14 44.51 -28.17 -22.33
CA MET A 14 43.74 -26.92 -22.45
C MET A 14 43.48 -26.46 -23.89
N HIS A 15 44.20 -27.00 -24.89
CA HIS A 15 44.02 -26.55 -26.28
C HIS A 15 43.14 -27.47 -27.14
N ALA A 16 42.83 -28.70 -26.71
CA ALA A 16 42.00 -29.62 -27.49
C ALA A 16 40.48 -29.40 -27.32
N GLN A 17 40.04 -28.57 -26.36
CA GLN A 17 38.62 -28.34 -26.07
C GLN A 17 38.01 -27.14 -26.81
N GLY A 18 38.83 -26.31 -27.47
CA GLY A 18 38.38 -25.14 -28.22
C GLY A 18 37.83 -25.44 -29.63
N ASP A 19 38.24 -26.56 -30.24
CA ASP A 19 38.02 -26.78 -31.68
C ASP A 19 36.90 -27.78 -32.03
N ALA A 20 36.38 -28.52 -31.05
CA ALA A 20 35.27 -29.45 -31.29
C ALA A 20 33.91 -28.74 -31.45
N CYS A 21 33.77 -27.50 -30.95
CA CYS A 21 32.48 -26.80 -30.94
C CYS A 21 32.22 -25.94 -32.19
N LYS A 22 33.15 -25.89 -33.15
CA LYS A 22 33.01 -25.05 -34.37
C LYS A 22 32.37 -25.72 -35.58
N ARG A 23 31.88 -26.97 -35.45
CA ARG A 23 31.39 -27.73 -36.62
C ARG A 23 29.93 -28.20 -36.61
N CYS A 24 29.12 -27.80 -35.64
CA CYS A 24 27.70 -28.14 -35.61
C CYS A 24 26.82 -26.89 -35.54
N ASN A 25 26.32 -26.43 -36.69
CA ASN A 25 25.24 -25.42 -36.79
C ASN A 25 23.84 -25.96 -36.36
N HIS A 26 23.80 -27.08 -35.64
CA HIS A 26 22.57 -27.77 -35.27
C HIS A 26 22.72 -28.67 -34.02
N CYS A 27 23.19 -28.11 -32.91
CA CYS A 27 23.13 -28.75 -31.60
C CYS A 27 22.76 -27.71 -30.55
N ASN A 28 21.46 -27.55 -30.27
CA ASN A 28 20.96 -26.71 -29.18
C ASN A 28 21.03 -27.38 -27.79
N HIS A 29 21.77 -28.47 -27.63
CA HIS A 29 21.86 -29.17 -26.35
C HIS A 29 23.26 -29.77 -26.14
N CYS A 30 24.17 -28.95 -25.63
CA CYS A 30 25.26 -29.44 -24.79
C CYS A 30 24.90 -29.11 -23.35
N ASN A 31 23.99 -29.89 -22.74
CA ASN A 31 23.80 -29.84 -21.29
C ASN A 31 25.00 -30.55 -20.65
N HIS A 32 25.85 -29.81 -19.96
CA HIS A 32 26.86 -30.41 -19.10
C HIS A 32 26.14 -31.10 -17.93
N PRO A 33 26.41 -32.38 -17.64
CA PRO A 33 25.74 -33.10 -16.53
C PRO A 33 26.04 -32.51 -15.14
N ASN A 34 27.07 -31.67 -15.02
CA ASN A 34 27.36 -30.91 -13.80
C ASN A 34 26.45 -29.69 -13.59
N ASP A 35 25.85 -29.15 -14.65
CA ASP A 35 25.01 -27.95 -14.54
C ASP A 35 23.64 -28.29 -13.93
N SER A 36 23.06 -29.44 -14.27
CA SER A 36 21.76 -29.88 -13.70
C SER A 36 21.87 -30.24 -12.21
N ALA A 37 22.93 -30.93 -11.79
CA ALA A 37 23.12 -31.29 -10.38
C ALA A 37 23.38 -30.07 -9.48
N GLN A 38 24.10 -29.07 -10.01
CA GLN A 38 24.35 -27.83 -9.29
C GLN A 38 23.13 -26.89 -9.30
N GLN A 39 22.32 -26.91 -10.37
CA GLN A 39 21.05 -26.18 -10.44
C GLN A 39 19.97 -26.78 -9.54
N ASP A 40 19.85 -28.10 -9.45
CA ASP A 40 18.91 -28.78 -8.53
C ASP A 40 19.26 -28.50 -7.06
N SER A 41 20.55 -28.52 -6.71
CA SER A 41 21.03 -28.18 -5.36
C SER A 41 20.78 -26.69 -5.03
N GLY A 42 20.98 -25.81 -6.00
CA GLY A 42 20.70 -24.37 -5.86
C GLY A 42 19.21 -24.08 -5.76
N ASN A 43 18.37 -24.77 -6.51
CA ASN A 43 16.92 -24.58 -6.48
C ASN A 43 16.30 -25.11 -5.19
N GLY A 44 16.80 -26.23 -4.66
CA GLY A 44 16.34 -26.78 -3.38
C GLY A 44 16.53 -25.82 -2.20
N ILE A 45 17.63 -25.07 -2.13
CA ILE A 45 17.85 -24.10 -1.04
C ILE A 45 16.92 -22.88 -1.17
N TRP A 46 16.61 -22.44 -2.39
CA TRP A 46 15.65 -21.36 -2.63
C TRP A 46 14.22 -21.79 -2.36
N ASP A 47 13.85 -23.04 -2.69
CA ASP A 47 12.53 -23.57 -2.39
C ASP A 47 12.32 -23.75 -0.88
N MET A 48 13.30 -24.29 -0.15
CA MET A 48 13.24 -24.36 1.32
C MET A 48 13.10 -22.97 1.95
N TYR A 49 13.86 -21.97 1.45
CA TYR A 49 13.73 -20.60 1.90
C TYR A 49 12.35 -19.99 1.59
N LEU A 50 11.85 -20.21 0.36
CA LEU A 50 10.55 -19.70 -0.07
C LEU A 50 9.38 -20.37 0.65
N ASP A 51 9.54 -21.62 1.09
CA ASP A 51 8.53 -22.34 1.87
C ASP A 51 8.46 -21.79 3.31
N GLU A 52 9.61 -21.64 3.98
CA GLU A 52 9.69 -21.07 5.33
C GLU A 52 9.03 -19.68 5.42
N VAL A 53 9.38 -18.82 4.49
CA VAL A 53 8.94 -17.42 4.52
C VAL A 53 7.50 -17.21 4.04
N LYS A 54 6.90 -18.20 3.39
CA LYS A 54 5.53 -18.12 2.86
C LYS A 54 4.51 -18.00 3.98
N GLU A 55 4.72 -18.72 5.08
CA GLU A 55 3.83 -18.67 6.24
C GLU A 55 3.91 -17.31 6.94
N ASP A 56 5.11 -16.77 7.10
CA ASP A 56 5.32 -15.45 7.68
C ASP A 56 4.73 -14.32 6.82
N ASP A 57 4.96 -14.36 5.51
CA ASP A 57 4.39 -13.40 4.56
C ASP A 57 2.87 -13.43 4.59
N LYS A 58 2.28 -14.63 4.67
CA LYS A 58 0.84 -14.83 4.79
C LYS A 58 0.31 -14.27 6.11
N ARG A 59 0.96 -14.57 7.24
CA ARG A 59 0.57 -14.07 8.56
C ARG A 59 0.58 -12.54 8.62
N ILE A 60 1.61 -11.90 8.09
CA ILE A 60 1.72 -10.44 8.05
C ILE A 60 0.64 -9.85 7.12
N SER A 61 0.42 -10.46 5.96
CA SER A 61 -0.62 -10.05 5.00
C SER A 61 -2.03 -10.14 5.59
N ASP A 62 -2.33 -11.23 6.30
CA ASP A 62 -3.62 -11.45 6.95
C ASP A 62 -3.86 -10.41 8.06
N ALA A 63 -2.84 -10.13 8.88
CA ALA A 63 -2.92 -9.09 9.91
C ALA A 63 -3.22 -7.70 9.32
N TRP A 64 -2.52 -7.28 8.27
CA TRP A 64 -2.80 -5.99 7.63
C TRP A 64 -4.17 -5.94 6.96
N LYS A 65 -4.65 -7.07 6.44
CA LYS A 65 -5.99 -7.16 5.85
C LYS A 65 -7.06 -6.98 6.92
N GLU A 66 -6.89 -7.60 8.08
CA GLU A 66 -7.77 -7.45 9.24
C GLU A 66 -7.79 -6.00 9.73
N ASP A 67 -6.62 -5.42 10.00
CA ASP A 67 -6.48 -4.01 10.42
C ASP A 67 -7.14 -3.06 9.43
N SER A 68 -6.89 -3.26 8.14
CA SER A 68 -7.47 -2.43 7.09
C SER A 68 -8.99 -2.58 7.01
N ASN A 69 -9.52 -3.79 7.16
CA ASN A 69 -10.97 -4.01 7.16
C ASN A 69 -11.64 -3.30 8.34
N GLY A 70 -11.02 -3.33 9.52
CA GLY A 70 -11.47 -2.56 10.69
C GLY A 70 -11.53 -1.06 10.40
N ILE A 71 -10.47 -0.51 9.80
CA ILE A 71 -10.41 0.91 9.40
C ILE A 71 -11.53 1.25 8.41
N LEU A 72 -11.75 0.44 7.38
CA LEU A 72 -12.78 0.70 6.37
C LEU A 72 -14.19 0.71 6.95
N VAL A 73 -14.51 -0.26 7.81
CA VAL A 73 -15.82 -0.34 8.47
C VAL A 73 -16.03 0.88 9.37
N PHE A 74 -15.01 1.23 10.17
CA PHE A 74 -15.08 2.41 11.03
C PHE A 74 -15.23 3.71 10.22
N THR A 75 -14.42 3.90 9.17
CA THR A 75 -14.50 5.07 8.29
C THR A 75 -15.88 5.20 7.66
N GLY A 76 -16.48 4.10 7.19
CA GLY A 76 -17.83 4.09 6.64
C GLY A 76 -18.87 4.56 7.65
N LEU A 77 -18.82 4.02 8.87
CA LEU A 77 -19.74 4.40 9.95
C LEU A 77 -19.55 5.86 10.37
N PHE A 78 -18.29 6.27 10.57
CA PHE A 78 -17.94 7.64 10.93
C PHE A 78 -18.39 8.62 9.85
N SER A 79 -18.18 8.32 8.57
CA SER A 79 -18.64 9.16 7.46
C SER A 79 -20.17 9.33 7.45
N ALA A 80 -20.91 8.25 7.69
CA ALA A 80 -22.37 8.31 7.80
C ALA A 80 -22.82 9.18 8.97
N THR A 81 -22.19 9.03 10.15
CA THR A 81 -22.48 9.85 11.33
C THR A 81 -22.19 11.33 11.06
N VAL A 82 -20.99 11.67 10.59
CA VAL A 82 -20.62 13.06 10.30
C VAL A 82 -21.50 13.64 9.20
N GLY A 83 -21.83 12.88 8.16
CA GLY A 83 -22.76 13.28 7.10
C GLY A 83 -24.15 13.63 7.63
N ALA A 84 -24.69 12.83 8.56
CA ALA A 84 -25.97 13.12 9.20
C ALA A 84 -25.93 14.42 10.03
N PHE A 85 -24.86 14.63 10.81
CA PHE A 85 -24.66 15.88 11.56
C PHE A 85 -24.56 17.10 10.65
N ILE A 86 -23.81 17.00 9.55
CA ILE A 86 -23.67 18.08 8.57
C ILE A 86 -25.05 18.44 7.99
N ILE A 87 -25.86 17.46 7.58
CA ILE A 87 -27.20 17.70 7.03
C ILE A 87 -28.09 18.42 8.06
N GLU A 88 -28.10 17.95 9.31
CA GLU A 88 -28.93 18.54 10.35
C GLU A 88 -28.48 19.97 10.72
N PHE A 89 -27.17 20.19 10.76
CA PHE A 89 -26.60 21.51 10.98
C PHE A 89 -26.98 22.49 9.86
N TYR A 90 -26.89 22.09 8.59
CA TYR A 90 -27.32 22.94 7.47
C TYR A 90 -28.81 23.30 7.54
N LYS A 91 -29.67 22.40 8.01
CA LYS A 91 -31.09 22.73 8.26
C LYS A 91 -31.26 23.77 9.35
N GLN A 92 -30.50 23.65 10.45
CA GLN A 92 -30.53 24.65 11.52
C GLN A 92 -30.07 26.02 11.03
N LEU A 93 -29.03 26.09 10.18
CA LEU A 93 -28.62 27.34 9.54
C LEU A 93 -29.74 27.94 8.69
N SER A 94 -30.37 27.13 7.84
CA SER A 94 -31.43 27.60 6.94
C SER A 94 -32.65 28.14 7.69
N ASN A 95 -32.96 27.58 8.86
CA ASN A 95 -34.10 27.99 9.68
C ASN A 95 -33.80 29.20 10.58
N SER A 96 -32.53 29.61 10.72
CA SER A 96 -32.10 30.73 11.57
C SER A 96 -32.21 32.11 10.92
N GLY A 97 -32.91 32.23 9.78
CA GLY A 97 -33.11 33.52 9.10
C GLY A 97 -33.77 34.55 10.02
N ASN A 98 -33.01 35.56 10.43
CA ASN A 98 -33.51 36.65 11.26
C ASN A 98 -34.58 37.43 10.51
N GLN A 99 -35.84 37.31 10.94
CA GLN A 99 -36.94 38.09 10.41
C GLN A 99 -36.91 39.48 11.03
N THR A 100 -36.57 40.49 10.24
CA THR A 100 -36.68 41.89 10.64
C THR A 100 -38.05 42.43 10.26
N VAL A 101 -38.80 42.90 11.25
CA VAL A 101 -40.10 43.53 11.05
C VAL A 101 -39.88 45.03 10.86
N ILE A 102 -40.23 45.55 9.69
CA ILE A 102 -40.10 46.98 9.38
C ILE A 102 -41.50 47.62 9.37
N PRO A 103 -41.74 48.68 10.15
CA PRO A 103 -43.00 49.44 10.08
C PRO A 103 -43.07 50.20 8.76
N LEU A 104 -44.16 50.04 8.00
CA LEU A 104 -44.44 50.83 6.81
C LEU A 104 -45.35 52.01 7.21
N ALA A 105 -45.12 53.18 6.60
CA ALA A 105 -45.84 54.43 6.92
C ALA A 105 -47.38 54.36 6.82
N ASN A 106 -47.91 53.29 6.19
CA ASN A 106 -49.34 53.04 6.04
C ASN A 106 -49.95 52.22 7.19
N GLY A 107 -49.19 51.96 8.26
CA GLY A 107 -49.63 51.12 9.38
C GLY A 107 -49.49 49.61 9.15
N ASN A 108 -48.97 49.19 7.99
CA ASN A 108 -48.68 47.79 7.70
C ASN A 108 -47.24 47.43 8.11
N PHE A 109 -47.02 46.18 8.53
CA PHE A 109 -45.69 45.65 8.81
C PHE A 109 -45.18 44.83 7.63
N SER A 110 -43.91 45.03 7.26
CA SER A 110 -43.23 44.24 6.23
C SER A 110 -42.24 43.31 6.91
N ILE A 111 -42.34 42.00 6.69
CA ILE A 111 -41.33 41.04 7.15
C ILE A 111 -40.25 40.96 6.06
N ILE A 112 -39.06 41.47 6.34
CA ILE A 112 -37.90 41.27 5.48
C ILE A 112 -37.07 40.15 6.11
N ALA A 113 -36.98 39.04 5.39
CA ALA A 113 -36.03 37.98 5.70
C ALA A 113 -34.65 38.42 5.22
N ASN A 114 -33.80 38.89 6.14
CA ASN A 114 -32.39 39.08 5.82
C ASN A 114 -31.71 37.70 5.83
N PRO A 115 -30.93 37.34 4.80
CA PRO A 115 -30.15 36.12 4.85
C PRO A 115 -29.17 36.23 6.04
N PRO A 116 -29.12 35.23 6.94
CA PRO A 116 -28.21 35.28 8.08
C PRO A 116 -26.78 35.32 7.56
N SER A 117 -25.98 36.29 8.01
CA SER A 117 -24.54 36.27 7.77
C SER A 117 -23.95 35.08 8.53
N PRO A 118 -23.17 34.20 7.88
CA PRO A 118 -22.61 33.04 8.54
C PRO A 118 -21.66 33.48 9.64
N SER A 119 -21.91 33.05 10.88
CA SER A 119 -21.00 33.32 11.99
C SER A 119 -19.65 32.62 11.74
N ALA A 120 -18.56 33.25 12.18
CA ALA A 120 -17.22 32.67 12.02
C ALA A 120 -17.10 31.28 12.67
N SER A 121 -17.83 31.02 13.76
CA SER A 121 -17.91 29.71 14.42
C SER A 121 -18.57 28.65 13.54
N MET A 122 -19.67 28.97 12.85
CA MET A 122 -20.34 28.02 11.95
C MET A 122 -19.45 27.61 10.76
N ILE A 123 -18.67 28.56 10.23
CA ILE A 123 -17.72 28.28 9.15
C ILE A 123 -16.61 27.35 9.66
N TRP A 124 -16.06 27.62 10.85
CA TRP A 124 -15.01 26.80 11.46
C TRP A 124 -15.48 25.39 11.82
N ALA A 125 -16.67 25.25 12.40
CA ALA A 125 -17.26 23.94 12.72
C ALA A 125 -17.45 23.09 11.46
N ASN A 126 -18.01 23.69 10.40
CA ASN A 126 -18.19 23.00 9.11
C ASN A 126 -16.84 22.60 8.48
N ALA A 127 -15.83 23.48 8.55
CA ALA A 127 -14.49 23.16 8.07
C ALA A 127 -13.85 22.03 8.88
N MET A 128 -13.98 22.03 10.21
CA MET A 128 -13.49 20.97 11.09
C MET A 128 -14.12 19.62 10.76
N TRP A 129 -15.44 19.58 10.54
CA TRP A 129 -16.13 18.34 10.14
C TRP A 129 -15.73 17.86 8.74
N LEU A 130 -15.58 18.76 7.77
CA LEU A 130 -15.08 18.39 6.44
C LEU A 130 -13.65 17.84 6.50
N ILE A 131 -12.76 18.47 7.28
CA ILE A 131 -11.38 17.99 7.46
C ILE A 131 -11.40 16.61 8.12
N SER A 132 -12.25 16.39 9.13
CA SER A 132 -12.40 15.07 9.75
C SER A 132 -12.81 14.00 8.71
N LEU A 133 -13.80 14.30 7.86
CA LEU A 133 -14.20 13.40 6.78
C LEU A 133 -13.05 13.08 5.83
N VAL A 134 -12.33 14.10 5.37
CA VAL A 134 -11.22 13.93 4.43
C VAL A 134 -10.09 13.10 5.05
N LEU A 135 -9.75 13.34 6.32
CA LEU A 135 -8.73 12.56 7.03
C LEU A 135 -9.16 11.10 7.20
N SER A 136 -10.42 10.86 7.54
CA SER A 136 -10.98 9.51 7.62
C SER A 136 -10.96 8.81 6.25
N LEU A 137 -11.36 9.49 5.18
CA LEU A 137 -11.27 8.93 3.82
C LEU A 137 -9.83 8.65 3.41
N THR A 138 -8.89 9.53 3.78
CA THR A 138 -7.45 9.32 3.51
C THR A 138 -6.94 8.09 4.24
N SER A 139 -7.35 7.85 5.49
CA SER A 139 -7.02 6.61 6.20
C SER A 139 -7.57 5.36 5.51
N ALA A 140 -8.81 5.41 5.02
CA ALA A 140 -9.41 4.31 4.26
C ALA A 140 -8.67 4.07 2.93
N LEU A 141 -8.25 5.12 2.22
CA LEU A 141 -7.43 4.98 1.02
C LEU A 141 -6.11 4.29 1.33
N ILE A 142 -5.41 4.70 2.39
CA ILE A 142 -4.17 4.04 2.81
C ILE A 142 -4.43 2.56 3.16
N ALA A 143 -5.50 2.26 3.91
CA ALA A 143 -5.90 0.89 4.23
C ALA A 143 -6.21 0.05 2.98
N THR A 144 -6.90 0.60 1.98
CA THR A 144 -7.14 -0.12 0.71
C THR A 144 -5.85 -0.38 -0.06
N LEU A 145 -4.91 0.58 -0.08
CA LEU A 145 -3.60 0.40 -0.70
C LEU A 145 -2.78 -0.69 0.02
N LEU A 146 -2.85 -0.73 1.35
CA LEU A 146 -2.22 -1.81 2.15
C LEU A 146 -2.81 -3.17 1.77
N GLN A 147 -4.12 -3.30 1.66
CA GLN A 147 -4.78 -4.55 1.23
C GLN A 147 -4.38 -4.96 -0.19
N GLN A 148 -4.33 -4.00 -1.14
CA GLN A 148 -3.93 -4.27 -2.52
C GLN A 148 -2.47 -4.72 -2.58
N TRP A 149 -1.60 -4.07 -1.81
CA TRP A 149 -0.19 -4.43 -1.72
C TRP A 149 -0.01 -5.82 -1.10
N ALA A 150 -0.69 -6.10 0.02
CA ALA A 150 -0.63 -7.37 0.73
C ALA A 150 -1.05 -8.56 -0.17
N ARG A 151 -2.13 -8.41 -0.94
CA ARG A 151 -2.55 -9.41 -1.94
C ARG A 151 -1.47 -9.62 -3.01
N ARG A 152 -0.98 -8.53 -3.59
CA ARG A 152 0.03 -8.60 -4.65
C ARG A 152 1.35 -9.19 -4.16
N TYR A 153 1.71 -8.94 -2.90
CA TYR A 153 2.90 -9.47 -2.26
C TYR A 153 2.84 -11.00 -2.12
N VAL A 154 1.69 -11.54 -1.67
CA VAL A 154 1.49 -12.99 -1.54
C VAL A 154 1.31 -13.68 -2.90
N GLU A 155 0.70 -13.03 -3.89
CA GLU A 155 0.46 -13.62 -5.22
C GLU A 155 1.72 -13.68 -6.11
N MET A 156 2.65 -12.72 -5.97
CA MET A 156 3.83 -12.65 -6.85
C MET A 156 4.73 -13.90 -6.82
N PRO A 157 5.05 -14.48 -5.65
CA PRO A 157 5.86 -15.70 -5.56
C PRO A 157 5.16 -16.95 -6.10
N HIS A 158 3.86 -16.93 -6.41
CA HIS A 158 3.14 -18.11 -6.89
C HIS A 158 3.16 -18.28 -8.42
N ARG A 159 3.79 -17.35 -9.17
CA ARG A 159 3.92 -17.47 -10.63
C ARG A 159 4.96 -18.53 -11.02
N PRO A 160 4.66 -19.40 -12.00
CA PRO A 160 5.60 -20.43 -12.45
C PRO A 160 6.85 -19.77 -13.03
N SER A 161 7.92 -19.81 -12.25
CA SER A 161 9.24 -19.25 -12.55
C SER A 161 10.28 -19.98 -11.70
N ASP A 162 11.56 -19.92 -12.12
CA ASP A 162 12.68 -20.53 -11.40
C ASP A 162 12.69 -20.06 -9.93
N PRO A 163 12.81 -20.97 -8.93
CA PRO A 163 12.87 -20.64 -7.50
C PRO A 163 13.83 -19.50 -7.17
N LYS A 164 14.98 -19.44 -7.87
CA LYS A 164 15.97 -18.38 -7.70
C LYS A 164 15.46 -17.01 -8.15
N ASP A 165 14.67 -16.98 -9.21
CA ASP A 165 14.11 -15.74 -9.75
C ASP A 165 12.92 -15.27 -8.90
N ARG A 166 12.12 -16.20 -8.35
CA ARG A 166 11.09 -15.92 -7.34
C ARG A 166 11.69 -15.26 -6.10
N ALA A 167 12.78 -15.82 -5.57
CA ALA A 167 13.50 -15.27 -4.42
C ALA A 167 14.09 -13.88 -4.72
N ARG A 168 14.62 -13.66 -5.93
CA ARG A 168 15.13 -12.35 -6.37
C ARG A 168 14.05 -11.29 -6.54
N VAL A 169 12.89 -11.66 -7.09
CA VAL A 169 11.75 -10.74 -7.20
C VAL A 169 11.24 -10.37 -5.80
N ARG A 170 11.09 -11.36 -4.91
CA ARG A 170 10.70 -11.11 -3.51
C ARG A 170 11.68 -10.20 -2.80
N SER A 171 12.99 -10.45 -2.90
CA SER A 171 14.01 -9.62 -2.27
C SER A 171 14.09 -8.23 -2.89
N PHE A 172 13.94 -8.09 -4.21
CA PHE A 172 13.87 -6.81 -4.89
C PHE A 172 12.63 -6.00 -4.48
N LEU A 173 11.48 -6.63 -4.30
CA LEU A 173 10.29 -5.95 -3.76
C LEU A 173 10.46 -5.60 -2.28
N PHE A 174 11.07 -6.48 -1.50
CA PHE A 174 11.32 -6.24 -0.08
C PHE A 174 12.29 -5.06 0.13
N LEU A 175 13.34 -4.98 -0.69
CA LEU A 175 14.33 -3.89 -0.68
C LEU A 175 13.82 -2.63 -1.40
N GLY A 176 13.19 -2.78 -2.56
CA GLY A 176 12.79 -1.70 -3.47
C GLY A 176 11.47 -1.03 -3.13
N THR A 177 10.53 -1.72 -2.46
CA THR A 177 9.27 -1.08 -2.02
C THR A 177 9.40 -0.41 -0.65
N GLY A 178 10.56 -0.51 -0.01
CA GLY A 178 10.87 0.13 1.26
C GLY A 178 9.96 -0.36 2.37
N ILE A 179 10.38 -1.40 3.10
CA ILE A 179 9.79 -1.84 4.39
C ILE A 179 9.39 -0.65 5.27
N TYR A 180 10.21 0.41 5.26
CA TYR A 180 9.95 1.65 5.97
C TYR A 180 8.64 2.33 5.54
N LYS A 181 8.33 2.42 4.24
CA LYS A 181 7.10 3.07 3.75
C LYS A 181 5.85 2.30 4.14
N ILE A 182 5.88 0.97 4.09
CA ILE A 182 4.71 0.14 4.40
C ILE A 182 4.49 0.08 5.90
N ARG A 183 5.56 -0.10 6.69
CA ARG A 183 5.47 0.01 8.15
C ARG A 183 4.95 1.38 8.59
N PHE A 184 5.38 2.45 7.93
CA PHE A 184 4.89 3.80 8.18
C PHE A 184 3.42 3.97 7.78
N ALA A 185 3.00 3.43 6.63
CA ALA A 185 1.61 3.47 6.19
C ALA A 185 0.67 2.70 7.14
N VAL A 186 1.08 1.54 7.64
CA VAL A 186 0.34 0.74 8.64
C VAL A 186 0.16 1.52 9.95
N GLN A 187 1.14 2.32 10.36
CA GLN A 187 1.03 3.15 11.56
C GLN A 187 0.23 4.44 11.32
N ILE A 188 0.38 5.06 10.15
CA ILE A 188 -0.30 6.31 9.81
C ILE A 188 -1.81 6.12 9.62
N ALA A 189 -2.23 5.04 8.97
CA ALA A 189 -3.64 4.82 8.65
C ALA A 189 -4.55 4.92 9.90
N PRO A 190 -4.35 4.16 10.99
CA PRO A 190 -5.15 4.30 12.20
C PRO A 190 -4.93 5.64 12.91
N THR A 191 -3.72 6.20 12.84
CA THR A 191 -3.43 7.51 13.48
C THR A 191 -4.25 8.64 12.85
N LEU A 192 -4.36 8.69 11.52
CA LEU A 192 -5.21 9.67 10.82
C LEU A 192 -6.68 9.53 11.19
N LEU A 193 -7.16 8.30 11.35
CA LEU A 193 -8.51 8.00 11.77
C LEU A 193 -8.78 8.50 13.19
N HIS A 194 -7.85 8.29 14.12
CA HIS A 194 -7.97 8.86 15.47
C HIS A 194 -7.98 10.39 15.44
N ILE A 195 -7.07 11.02 14.70
CA ILE A 195 -7.03 12.48 14.55
C ILE A 195 -8.36 13.02 14.01
N SER A 196 -8.94 12.34 13.02
CA SER A 196 -10.27 12.67 12.49
C SER A 196 -11.34 12.67 13.57
N VAL A 197 -11.38 11.64 14.42
CA VAL A 197 -12.35 11.55 15.52
C VAL A 197 -12.17 12.69 16.52
N TYR A 198 -10.93 13.03 16.89
CA TYR A 198 -10.65 14.17 17.76
C TYR A 198 -11.11 15.50 17.14
N LEU A 199 -10.87 15.72 15.85
CA LEU A 199 -11.34 16.92 15.14
C LEU A 199 -12.86 17.02 15.11
N PHE A 200 -13.56 15.90 14.95
CA PHE A 200 -15.01 15.89 14.96
C PHE A 200 -15.58 16.32 16.31
N PHE A 201 -15.05 15.78 17.41
CA PHE A 201 -15.44 16.21 18.76
C PHE A 201 -15.09 17.67 19.02
N ALA A 202 -13.94 18.15 18.57
CA ALA A 202 -13.60 19.57 18.65
C ALA A 202 -14.62 20.45 17.91
N GLY A 203 -15.05 20.03 16.71
CA GLY A 203 -16.10 20.73 15.96
C GLY A 203 -17.49 20.68 16.60
N LEU A 204 -17.78 19.73 17.50
CA LEU A 204 -19.02 19.71 18.29
C LEU A 204 -19.01 20.69 19.47
N VAL A 205 -17.81 21.04 19.97
CA VAL A 205 -17.64 21.96 21.11
C VAL A 205 -17.66 23.43 20.68
N VAL A 206 -17.26 23.71 19.44
CA VAL A 206 -17.25 25.05 18.82
C VAL A 206 -18.67 25.48 18.44
#